data_AF-A0A2V9SP85-F1
#
_entry.id   AF-A0A2V9SP85-F1
#
_cell.length_a   1.000
_cell.length_b   1.000
_cell.length_c   1.000
_cell.angle_alpha   90.00
_cell.angle_beta   90.00
_cell.angle_gamma   90.00
#
_symmetry.space_group_name_H-M   'P 1'
#
loop_
_entity.id
_entity.type
_entity.pdbx_description
1 polymer ?
#
loop_
_entity_poly.entity_id
_entity_poly.type
_entity_poly.pdbx_seq_one_letter_code
_entity_poly.pdbx_strand_id
1 'polypeptide(L)'
;MLRDNGLNTLPGTAAEILDDDVRFLLSRNKLSTEQWKQVIRTAHGCGIRSTSTLMYGHVETPTHWVNQLLLFREIQRETGGFTEFVPLGFVHYNTLLFQQGISRPGPTLAEHLKIHALSRVMLAGAINNIQVSWVKLNRQLSQLCLHAGANDYGGTLMEENISREAGATAGQYTSPEQFQALILEAGRIPAERNTTYTRINIKLQPEEFIVEQAFEPEFA
;
A
#
# COMPACT_ATOMS: atom_id res chain seq x y z
N MET A 1 -13.49 19.27 15.92
CA MET A 1 -13.77 20.07 14.71
C MET A 1 -13.83 19.22 13.44
N LEU A 2 -12.72 18.68 12.88
CA LEU A 2 -12.79 17.94 11.60
C LEU A 2 -13.73 16.72 11.62
N ARG A 3 -13.62 15.88 12.67
CA ARG A 3 -14.52 14.73 12.87
C ARG A 3 -15.99 15.15 12.87
N ASP A 4 -16.28 16.16 13.68
CA ASP A 4 -17.65 16.65 13.91
C ASP A 4 -18.22 17.36 12.68
N ASN A 5 -17.36 17.70 11.71
CA ASN A 5 -17.72 18.26 10.40
C ASN A 5 -17.66 17.21 9.26
N GLY A 6 -17.62 15.91 9.59
CA GLY A 6 -17.82 14.84 8.60
C GLY A 6 -16.56 14.12 8.11
N LEU A 7 -15.38 14.38 8.69
CA LEU A 7 -14.20 13.56 8.37
C LEU A 7 -14.34 12.13 8.93
N ASN A 8 -14.43 11.14 8.06
CA ASN A 8 -14.64 9.73 8.45
C ASN A 8 -13.34 8.93 8.67
N THR A 9 -12.37 9.04 7.76
CA THR A 9 -11.10 8.30 7.81
C THR A 9 -9.95 9.18 7.34
N LEU A 10 -8.73 8.89 7.80
CA LEU A 10 -7.52 9.55 7.33
C LEU A 10 -6.73 8.64 6.38
N PRO A 11 -6.25 9.16 5.24
CA PRO A 11 -5.23 8.45 4.48
C PRO A 11 -3.92 8.47 5.27
N GLY A 12 -3.16 7.37 5.21
CA GLY A 12 -1.82 7.25 5.78
C GLY A 12 -0.73 7.98 5.01
N THR A 13 -1.10 8.83 4.05
CA THR A 13 -0.22 9.67 3.23
C THR A 13 0.68 10.55 4.10
N ALA A 14 1.84 10.94 3.56
CA ALA A 14 2.90 11.73 4.20
C ALA A 14 3.76 11.03 5.27
N ALA A 15 3.56 9.72 5.49
CA ALA A 15 4.49 8.91 6.28
C ALA A 15 5.84 8.75 5.56
N GLU A 16 5.86 8.41 4.26
CA GLU A 16 7.05 7.94 3.55
C GLU A 16 7.88 6.98 4.41
N ILE A 17 9.03 7.46 4.91
CA ILE A 17 9.78 6.87 5.99
C ILE A 17 9.63 7.73 7.26
N LEU A 18 9.34 7.08 8.38
CA LEU A 18 9.23 7.67 9.72
C LEU A 18 10.58 7.59 10.44
N ASP A 19 11.56 8.26 9.85
CA ASP A 19 12.92 8.48 10.36
C ASP A 19 13.31 9.93 10.03
N ASP A 20 13.69 10.72 11.03
CA ASP A 20 13.82 12.17 10.84
C ASP A 20 14.98 12.56 9.91
N ASP A 21 16.04 11.76 9.83
CA ASP A 21 17.15 11.98 8.91
C ASP A 21 16.71 11.72 7.46
N VAL A 22 16.02 10.61 7.22
CA VAL A 22 15.43 10.33 5.89
C VAL A 22 14.40 11.40 5.52
N ARG A 23 13.55 11.83 6.46
CA ARG A 23 12.53 12.86 6.20
C ARG A 23 13.15 14.19 5.83
N PHE A 24 14.23 14.59 6.51
CA PHE A 24 14.97 15.80 6.20
C PHE A 24 15.57 15.78 4.79
N LEU A 25 16.08 14.62 4.35
CA LEU A 25 16.55 14.42 2.97
C LEU A 25 15.42 14.52 1.95
N LEU A 26 14.24 13.95 2.25
CA LEU A 26 13.10 13.96 1.33
C LEU A 26 12.45 15.35 1.22
N SER A 27 12.22 16.04 2.33
CA SER A 27 11.73 17.43 2.36
C SER A 27 11.80 18.03 3.75
N ARG A 28 12.41 19.22 3.86
CA ARG A 28 12.58 19.97 5.12
C ARG A 28 11.27 20.45 5.75
N ASN A 29 10.16 20.46 5.00
CA ASN A 29 8.87 20.93 5.48
C ASN A 29 7.98 19.81 6.02
N LYS A 30 8.47 18.56 6.08
CA LYS A 30 7.70 17.45 6.63
C LYS A 30 7.64 17.55 8.16
N LEU A 31 6.49 17.15 8.70
CA LEU A 31 6.32 16.93 10.14
C LEU A 31 7.42 15.99 10.65
N SER A 32 7.89 16.17 11.88
CA SER A 32 8.75 15.18 12.52
C SER A 32 8.00 13.86 12.73
N THR A 33 8.76 12.79 12.94
CA THR A 33 8.22 11.46 13.25
C THR A 33 7.32 11.50 14.50
N GLU A 34 7.72 12.24 15.54
CA GLU A 34 6.90 12.41 16.75
C GLU A 34 5.60 13.19 16.49
N GLN A 35 5.66 14.26 15.68
CA GLN A 35 4.45 15.00 15.29
C GLN A 35 3.49 14.10 14.50
N TRP A 36 4.01 13.27 13.59
CA TRP A 36 3.19 12.31 12.85
C TRP A 36 2.52 11.30 13.79
N LYS A 37 3.27 10.74 14.75
CA LYS A 37 2.72 9.81 15.77
C LYS A 37 1.61 10.48 16.58
N GLN A 38 1.82 11.73 17.00
CA GLN A 38 0.82 12.49 17.76
C GLN A 38 -0.47 12.69 16.96
N VAL A 39 -0.38 13.07 15.69
CA VAL A 39 -1.55 13.25 14.80
C VAL A 39 -2.33 11.95 14.67
N ILE A 40 -1.65 10.84 14.37
CA ILE A 40 -2.32 9.55 14.16
C ILE A 40 -2.95 9.01 15.44
N ARG A 41 -2.23 9.04 16.57
CA ARG A 41 -2.77 8.63 17.88
C ARG A 41 -3.98 9.48 18.27
N THR A 42 -3.92 10.79 18.04
CA THR A 42 -5.04 11.71 18.30
C THR A 42 -6.24 11.37 17.43
N ALA A 43 -6.04 11.17 16.12
CA ALA A 43 -7.10 10.80 15.20
C ALA A 43 -7.78 9.49 15.63
N HIS A 44 -6.98 8.47 15.95
CA HIS A 44 -7.49 7.17 16.41
C HIS A 44 -8.27 7.29 17.72
N GLY A 45 -7.75 8.07 18.68
CA GLY A 45 -8.42 8.37 19.95
C GLY A 45 -9.74 9.14 19.78
N CYS A 46 -9.86 9.93 18.71
CA CYS A 46 -11.12 10.56 18.32
C CYS A 46 -12.08 9.61 17.56
N GLY A 47 -11.73 8.34 17.36
CA GLY A 47 -12.56 7.38 16.63
C GLY A 47 -12.35 7.40 15.11
N ILE A 48 -11.45 8.23 14.58
CA ILE A 48 -11.12 8.28 13.15
C ILE A 48 -10.15 7.15 12.84
N ARG A 49 -10.48 6.27 11.90
CA ARG A 49 -9.58 5.21 11.43
C ARG A 49 -8.63 5.73 10.37
N SER A 50 -7.47 5.11 10.20
CA SER A 50 -6.53 5.51 9.16
C SER A 50 -5.88 4.34 8.43
N THR A 51 -5.32 4.62 7.26
CA THR A 51 -4.40 3.70 6.59
C THR A 51 -2.97 3.98 7.07
N SER A 52 -2.07 3.02 6.91
CA SER A 52 -0.63 3.19 7.17
C SER A 52 0.13 3.02 5.86
N THR A 53 1.11 3.87 5.59
CA THR A 53 1.89 3.79 4.33
C THR A 53 3.38 3.79 4.60
N LEU A 54 4.14 3.17 3.70
CA LEU A 54 5.60 3.21 3.70
C LEU A 54 6.08 3.34 2.27
N MET A 55 6.87 4.38 1.97
CA MET A 55 7.50 4.50 0.66
C MET A 55 8.88 3.84 0.67
N TYR A 56 9.18 3.08 -0.38
CA TYR A 56 10.42 2.30 -0.49
C TYR A 56 11.00 2.35 -1.90
N GLY A 57 12.28 2.01 -2.03
CA GLY A 57 13.02 2.10 -3.29
C GLY A 57 13.70 3.45 -3.52
N HIS A 58 13.83 4.29 -2.49
CA HIS A 58 14.54 5.56 -2.56
C HIS A 58 15.83 5.51 -1.72
N VAL A 59 16.03 6.45 -0.80
CA VAL A 59 17.23 6.58 0.04
C VAL A 59 17.25 5.66 1.27
N GLU A 60 16.16 4.94 1.54
CA GLU A 60 15.97 4.21 2.78
C GLU A 60 16.67 2.84 2.78
N THR A 61 16.81 2.26 3.96
CA THR A 61 17.42 0.94 4.16
C THR A 61 16.38 -0.07 4.69
N PRO A 62 16.66 -1.38 4.60
CA PRO A 62 15.79 -2.39 5.22
C PRO A 62 15.55 -2.17 6.72
N THR A 63 16.51 -1.59 7.45
CA THR A 63 16.35 -1.22 8.86
C THR A 63 15.22 -0.21 9.04
N HIS A 64 15.10 0.78 8.15
CA HIS A 64 14.00 1.75 8.19
C HIS A 64 12.65 1.07 7.97
N TRP A 65 12.58 0.06 7.08
CA TRP A 65 11.35 -0.71 6.87
C TRP A 65 10.92 -1.43 8.15
N VAL A 66 11.86 -2.15 8.77
CA VAL A 66 11.59 -2.91 10.00
C VAL A 66 11.17 -1.98 11.13
N ASN A 67 11.88 -0.88 11.35
CA ASN A 67 11.57 0.09 12.42
C ASN A 67 10.16 0.67 12.26
N GLN A 68 9.78 1.03 11.04
CA GLN A 68 8.46 1.60 10.77
C GLN A 68 7.33 0.58 10.90
N LEU A 69 7.55 -0.68 10.47
CA LEU A 69 6.58 -1.76 10.68
C LEU A 69 6.39 -2.07 12.18
N LEU A 70 7.47 -2.03 12.97
CA LEU A 70 7.39 -2.16 14.44
C LEU A 70 6.62 -0.99 15.07
N LEU A 71 6.87 0.24 14.63
CA LEU A 71 6.13 1.42 15.06
C LEU A 71 4.63 1.31 14.74
N PHE A 72 4.27 0.82 13.56
CA PHE A 72 2.87 0.59 13.23
C PHE A 72 2.22 -0.44 14.15
N ARG A 73 2.92 -1.52 14.51
CA ARG A 73 2.41 -2.48 15.51
C ARG A 73 2.22 -1.85 16.88
N GLU A 74 3.15 -1.01 17.32
CA GLU A 74 3.08 -0.30 18.60
C GLU A 74 1.82 0.57 18.66
N ILE A 75 1.64 1.46 17.68
CA ILE A 75 0.47 2.34 17.60
C ILE A 75 -0.81 1.51 17.45
N GLN A 76 -0.79 0.43 16.66
CA GLN A 76 -1.95 -0.43 16.46
C GLN A 76 -2.36 -1.14 17.76
N ARG A 77 -1.40 -1.61 18.55
CA ARG A 77 -1.67 -2.22 19.87
C ARG A 77 -2.32 -1.22 20.83
N GLU A 78 -1.91 0.04 20.78
CA GLU A 78 -2.45 1.09 21.64
C GLU A 78 -3.84 1.57 21.20
N THR A 79 -4.08 1.65 19.89
CA THR A 79 -5.21 2.41 19.36
C THR A 79 -6.20 1.60 18.51
N GLY A 80 -5.77 0.48 17.94
CA GLY A 80 -6.55 -0.34 17.00
C GLY A 80 -7.05 0.41 15.76
N GLY A 81 -6.44 1.54 15.43
CA GLY A 81 -7.01 2.50 14.47
C GLY A 81 -6.60 2.31 13.01
N PHE A 82 -5.55 1.53 12.72
CA PHE A 82 -5.15 1.23 11.35
C PHE A 82 -6.04 0.17 10.71
N THR A 83 -6.51 0.44 9.49
CA THR A 83 -7.34 -0.49 8.71
C THR A 83 -6.53 -1.32 7.72
N GLU A 84 -5.46 -0.74 7.17
CA GLU A 84 -4.60 -1.39 6.18
C GLU A 84 -3.19 -0.81 6.20
N PHE A 85 -2.26 -1.56 5.61
CA PHE A 85 -0.91 -1.14 5.29
C PHE A 85 -0.72 -1.11 3.77
N VAL A 86 -0.16 -0.01 3.25
CA VAL A 86 0.06 0.22 1.83
C VAL A 86 1.55 0.51 1.59
N PRO A 87 2.35 -0.47 1.14
CA PRO A 87 3.70 -0.22 0.67
C PRO A 87 3.64 0.50 -0.69
N LEU A 88 4.35 1.62 -0.81
CA LEU A 88 4.37 2.49 -1.98
C LEU A 88 5.76 2.48 -2.65
N GLY A 89 5.88 1.86 -3.82
CA GLY A 89 7.13 1.90 -4.57
C GLY A 89 7.46 3.32 -5.05
N PHE A 90 8.69 3.76 -4.86
CA PHE A 90 9.14 5.07 -5.31
C PHE A 90 9.22 5.13 -6.85
N VAL A 91 8.44 6.04 -7.45
CA VAL A 91 8.47 6.33 -8.88
C VAL A 91 9.39 7.53 -9.08
N HIS A 92 10.50 7.34 -9.78
CA HIS A 92 11.65 8.24 -9.70
C HIS A 92 11.79 9.20 -10.89
N TYR A 93 11.25 8.86 -12.07
CA TYR A 93 11.55 9.50 -13.37
C TYR A 93 11.49 11.04 -13.35
N ASN A 94 10.44 11.60 -12.76
CA ASN A 94 10.22 13.05 -12.73
C ASN A 94 10.43 13.67 -11.34
N THR A 95 11.24 13.05 -10.49
CA THR A 95 11.49 13.53 -9.12
C THR A 95 12.80 14.29 -9.02
N LEU A 96 12.79 15.41 -8.28
CA LEU A 96 13.99 16.21 -8.04
C LEU A 96 15.08 15.40 -7.32
N LEU A 97 14.68 14.54 -6.38
CA LEU A 97 15.59 13.67 -5.63
C LEU A 97 16.39 12.75 -6.55
N PHE A 98 15.74 12.17 -7.57
CA PHE A 98 16.43 11.30 -8.52
C PHE A 98 17.30 12.11 -9.49
N GLN A 99 16.79 13.24 -9.99
CA GLN A 99 17.53 14.11 -10.90
C GLN A 99 18.82 14.68 -10.27
N GLN A 100 18.82 14.87 -8.94
CA GLN A 100 19.98 15.32 -8.17
C GLN A 100 20.91 14.16 -7.74
N GLY A 101 20.61 12.92 -8.10
CA GLY A 101 21.40 11.74 -7.71
C GLY A 101 21.32 11.38 -6.23
N ILE A 102 20.31 11.90 -5.52
CA ILE A 102 20.13 11.68 -4.07
C ILE A 102 19.42 10.36 -3.81
N SER A 103 18.46 9.97 -4.66
CA SER A 103 17.69 8.72 -4.52
C SER A 103 18.05 7.66 -5.55
N ARG A 104 17.75 6.40 -5.22
CA ARG A 104 17.79 5.26 -6.15
C ARG A 104 16.74 5.37 -7.27
N PRO A 105 16.90 4.62 -8.39
CA PRO A 105 15.92 4.56 -9.49
C PRO A 105 14.68 3.72 -9.13
N GLY A 106 14.14 3.88 -7.92
CA GLY A 106 13.03 3.08 -7.44
C GLY A 106 13.44 1.67 -6.98
N PRO A 107 12.44 0.89 -6.53
CA PRO A 107 12.64 -0.47 -6.05
C PRO A 107 12.79 -1.48 -7.20
N THR A 108 13.53 -2.55 -6.92
CA THR A 108 13.61 -3.74 -7.77
C THR A 108 12.37 -4.64 -7.62
N LEU A 109 12.15 -5.54 -8.59
CA LEU A 109 11.14 -6.61 -8.47
C LEU A 109 11.26 -7.38 -7.15
N ALA A 110 12.49 -7.74 -6.76
CA ALA A 110 12.72 -8.47 -5.52
C ALA A 110 12.34 -7.64 -4.28
N GLU A 111 12.60 -6.32 -4.28
CA GLU A 111 12.21 -5.45 -3.17
C GLU A 111 10.69 -5.31 -3.06
N HIS A 112 9.98 -5.22 -4.17
CA HIS A 112 8.51 -5.25 -4.18
C HIS A 112 7.97 -6.50 -3.50
N LEU A 113 8.46 -7.69 -3.86
CA LEU A 113 8.00 -8.94 -3.23
C LEU A 113 8.43 -9.02 -1.76
N LYS A 114 9.66 -8.63 -1.44
CA LYS A 114 10.20 -8.66 -0.07
C LYS A 114 9.41 -7.78 0.89
N ILE A 115 9.09 -6.54 0.52
CA ILE A 115 8.35 -5.66 1.43
C ILE A 115 6.95 -6.20 1.70
N HIS A 116 6.23 -6.72 0.69
CA HIS A 116 4.90 -7.28 0.92
C HIS A 116 4.94 -8.54 1.79
N ALA A 117 5.89 -9.44 1.55
CA ALA A 117 6.09 -10.65 2.35
C ALA A 117 6.51 -10.33 3.79
N LEU A 118 7.48 -9.42 3.95
CA LEU A 118 7.93 -8.94 5.26
C LEU A 118 6.76 -8.32 6.04
N SER A 119 5.99 -7.44 5.41
CA SER A 119 4.84 -6.80 6.04
C SER A 119 3.77 -7.81 6.44
N ARG A 120 3.50 -8.84 5.63
CA ARG A 120 2.56 -9.92 6.01
C ARG A 120 3.00 -10.62 7.29
N VAL A 121 4.28 -10.98 7.38
CA VAL A 121 4.83 -11.66 8.56
C VAL A 121 4.83 -10.72 9.77
N MET A 122 5.38 -9.51 9.61
CA MET A 122 5.54 -8.58 10.72
C MET A 122 4.21 -8.01 11.22
N LEU A 123 3.24 -7.73 10.35
CA LEU A 123 1.97 -7.12 10.74
C LEU A 123 0.87 -8.15 11.05
N ALA A 124 1.17 -9.45 10.97
CA ALA A 124 0.23 -10.52 11.31
C ALA A 124 -0.45 -10.26 12.67
N GLY A 125 -1.78 -10.34 12.68
CA GLY A 125 -2.62 -10.10 13.85
C GLY A 125 -2.74 -8.65 14.31
N ALA A 126 -1.95 -7.73 13.77
CA ALA A 126 -2.01 -6.29 14.08
C ALA A 126 -2.75 -5.52 12.97
N ILE A 127 -2.26 -5.60 11.73
CA ILE A 127 -2.85 -4.96 10.56
C ILE A 127 -2.98 -6.04 9.47
N ASN A 128 -4.20 -6.56 9.31
CA ASN A 128 -4.43 -7.75 8.50
C ASN A 128 -4.50 -7.46 6.99
N ASN A 129 -4.81 -6.22 6.63
CA ASN A 129 -4.98 -5.83 5.24
C ASN A 129 -3.71 -5.18 4.70
N ILE A 130 -3.18 -5.76 3.63
CA ILE A 130 -2.00 -5.26 2.91
C ILE A 130 -2.44 -5.03 1.47
N GLN A 131 -2.38 -3.77 1.06
CA GLN A 131 -2.82 -3.32 -0.25
C GLN A 131 -1.66 -3.34 -1.25
N VAL A 132 -1.92 -3.72 -2.51
CA VAL A 132 -1.03 -3.42 -3.62
C VAL A 132 -1.35 -2.04 -4.21
N SER A 133 -0.34 -1.19 -4.40
CA SER A 133 -0.51 0.08 -5.11
C SER A 133 -0.37 -0.16 -6.62
N TRP A 134 -1.44 -0.63 -7.26
CA TRP A 134 -1.41 -1.06 -8.67
C TRP A 134 -0.97 0.04 -9.65
N VAL A 135 -1.28 1.31 -9.36
CA VAL A 135 -0.80 2.47 -10.13
C VAL A 135 0.71 2.67 -10.08
N LYS A 136 1.39 2.12 -9.05
CA LYS A 136 2.85 2.17 -8.91
C LYS A 136 3.52 0.86 -9.35
N LEU A 137 2.83 -0.27 -9.21
CA LEU A 137 3.38 -1.60 -9.46
C LEU A 137 3.13 -2.10 -10.89
N ASN A 138 2.07 -1.66 -11.57
CA ASN A 138 1.45 -2.35 -12.72
C ASN A 138 0.68 -3.63 -12.34
N ARG A 139 -0.12 -4.15 -13.27
CA ARG A 139 -1.05 -5.28 -13.03
C ARG A 139 -0.33 -6.60 -12.74
N GLN A 140 0.66 -6.96 -13.55
CA GLN A 140 1.40 -8.23 -13.40
C GLN A 140 2.12 -8.27 -12.05
N LEU A 141 2.81 -7.18 -11.69
CA LEU A 141 3.50 -7.10 -10.42
C LEU A 141 2.52 -7.04 -9.24
N SER A 142 1.37 -6.38 -9.39
CA SER A 142 0.29 -6.45 -8.39
C SER A 142 -0.15 -7.89 -8.12
N GLN A 143 -0.34 -8.72 -9.16
CA GLN A 143 -0.68 -10.14 -9.00
C GLN A 143 0.44 -10.90 -8.26
N LEU A 144 1.71 -10.70 -8.62
CA LEU A 144 2.84 -11.30 -7.89
C LEU A 144 2.86 -10.88 -6.41
N CYS A 145 2.60 -9.60 -6.12
CA CYS A 145 2.55 -9.10 -4.74
C CYS A 145 1.35 -9.65 -3.94
N LEU A 146 0.23 -9.99 -4.59
CA LEU A 146 -0.83 -10.76 -3.95
C LEU A 146 -0.29 -12.10 -3.45
N HIS A 147 0.41 -12.86 -4.29
CA HIS A 147 1.05 -14.12 -3.88
C HIS A 147 2.14 -13.93 -2.81
N ALA A 148 2.76 -12.74 -2.74
CA ALA A 148 3.75 -12.40 -1.72
C ALA A 148 3.15 -11.98 -0.37
N GLY A 149 1.82 -11.91 -0.21
CA GLY A 149 1.17 -11.67 1.09
C GLY A 149 0.22 -10.48 1.12
N ALA A 150 0.09 -9.70 0.03
CA ALA A 150 -0.98 -8.74 -0.10
C ALA A 150 -2.35 -9.45 -0.20
N ASN A 151 -3.42 -8.81 0.27
CA ASN A 151 -4.79 -9.34 0.20
C ASN A 151 -5.80 -8.31 -0.30
N ASP A 152 -5.34 -7.14 -0.72
CA ASP A 152 -6.18 -6.07 -1.19
C ASP A 152 -5.59 -5.46 -2.47
N TYR A 153 -6.39 -5.43 -3.54
CA TYR A 153 -5.98 -4.85 -4.83
C TYR A 153 -6.04 -3.31 -4.83
N GLY A 154 -6.65 -2.72 -3.80
CA GLY A 154 -6.97 -1.30 -3.75
C GLY A 154 -8.27 -0.96 -4.48
N GLY A 155 -8.49 0.33 -4.71
CA GLY A 155 -9.72 0.84 -5.32
C GLY A 155 -9.59 1.22 -6.79
N THR A 156 -10.73 1.40 -7.44
CA THR A 156 -10.86 2.08 -8.73
C THR A 156 -10.54 3.56 -8.55
N LEU A 157 -9.44 3.99 -9.15
CA LEU A 157 -9.10 5.41 -9.24
C LEU A 157 -9.77 5.95 -10.51
N MET A 158 -10.40 7.12 -10.40
CA MET A 158 -11.01 7.82 -11.53
C MET A 158 -9.97 8.70 -12.24
N GLU A 159 -9.07 9.31 -11.46
CA GLU A 159 -7.91 10.06 -11.93
C GLU A 159 -6.77 9.88 -10.91
N GLU A 160 -5.59 9.45 -11.36
CA GLU A 160 -4.37 9.44 -10.55
C GLU A 160 -3.36 10.38 -11.20
N ASN A 161 -3.17 11.55 -10.60
CA ASN A 161 -2.29 12.59 -11.13
C ASN A 161 -0.88 12.56 -10.50
N ILE A 162 -0.74 12.13 -9.25
CA ILE A 162 0.53 12.21 -8.51
C ILE A 162 1.57 11.21 -9.05
N SER A 163 1.21 9.93 -9.16
CA SER A 163 2.09 8.91 -9.73
C SER A 163 2.30 9.16 -11.22
N ARG A 164 1.31 9.67 -11.95
CA ARG A 164 1.48 10.11 -13.36
C ARG A 164 2.51 11.24 -13.47
N GLU A 165 2.39 12.28 -12.67
CA GLU A 165 3.34 13.40 -12.64
C GLU A 165 4.75 12.90 -12.30
N ALA A 166 4.85 11.90 -11.40
CA ALA A 166 6.10 11.22 -11.10
C ALA A 166 6.63 10.30 -12.24
N GLY A 167 5.79 9.93 -13.21
CA GLY A 167 6.15 9.14 -14.41
C GLY A 167 5.60 7.71 -14.47
N ALA A 168 4.60 7.36 -13.66
CA ALA A 168 3.99 6.03 -13.68
C ALA A 168 3.14 5.79 -14.95
N THR A 169 3.25 4.60 -15.53
CA THR A 169 2.58 4.21 -16.79
C THR A 169 1.48 3.15 -16.61
N ALA A 170 1.19 2.74 -15.38
CA ALA A 170 0.32 1.60 -15.07
C ALA A 170 -1.20 1.83 -15.34
N GLY A 171 -1.58 3.00 -15.85
CA GLY A 171 -2.96 3.37 -16.17
C GLY A 171 -3.62 4.26 -15.12
N GLN A 172 -4.73 4.89 -15.49
CA GLN A 172 -5.46 5.88 -14.67
C GLN A 172 -6.78 5.35 -14.11
N TYR A 173 -7.26 4.23 -14.67
CA TYR A 173 -8.54 3.62 -14.32
C TYR A 173 -8.45 2.11 -14.49
N THR A 174 -9.09 1.38 -13.57
CA THR A 174 -9.36 -0.05 -13.68
C THR A 174 -10.77 -0.29 -13.14
N SER A 175 -11.65 -0.87 -13.96
CA SER A 175 -13.06 -1.07 -13.58
C SER A 175 -13.20 -2.15 -12.49
N PRO A 176 -14.30 -2.16 -11.72
CA PRO A 176 -14.58 -3.23 -10.77
C PRO A 176 -14.54 -4.63 -11.40
N GLU A 177 -15.03 -4.79 -12.62
CA GLU A 177 -15.05 -6.05 -13.36
C GLU A 177 -13.64 -6.50 -13.75
N GLN A 178 -12.77 -5.55 -14.12
CA GLN A 178 -11.37 -5.84 -14.40
C GLN A 178 -10.62 -6.28 -13.14
N PHE A 179 -10.87 -5.65 -11.99
CA PHE A 179 -10.31 -6.16 -10.72
C PHE A 179 -10.81 -7.57 -10.40
N GLN A 180 -12.10 -7.84 -10.58
CA GLN A 180 -12.65 -9.18 -10.36
C GLN A 180 -11.94 -10.23 -11.24
N ALA A 181 -11.78 -9.95 -12.54
CA ALA A 181 -11.07 -10.84 -13.46
C ALA A 181 -9.62 -11.09 -13.03
N LEU A 182 -8.87 -10.03 -12.70
CA LEU A 182 -7.46 -10.14 -12.27
C LEU A 182 -7.29 -10.91 -10.94
N ILE A 183 -8.26 -10.77 -10.02
CA ILE A 183 -8.25 -11.49 -8.74
C ILE A 183 -8.56 -12.98 -8.96
N LEU A 184 -9.52 -13.29 -9.83
CA LEU A 184 -9.86 -14.67 -10.20
C LEU A 184 -8.71 -15.37 -10.93
N GLU A 185 -8.05 -14.68 -11.86
CA GLU A 185 -6.85 -15.16 -12.57
C GLU A 185 -5.71 -15.50 -11.59
N ALA A 186 -5.57 -14.73 -10.50
CA ALA A 186 -4.63 -15.01 -9.43
C ALA A 186 -5.07 -16.16 -8.47
N GLY A 187 -6.16 -16.88 -8.80
CA GLY A 187 -6.70 -17.97 -8.00
C GLY A 187 -7.32 -17.52 -6.67
N ARG A 188 -7.87 -16.30 -6.61
CA ARG A 188 -8.43 -15.70 -5.40
C ARG A 188 -9.89 -15.32 -5.55
N ILE A 189 -10.55 -15.12 -4.42
CA ILE A 189 -11.97 -14.74 -4.37
C ILE A 189 -12.07 -13.20 -4.39
N PRO A 190 -12.67 -12.59 -5.42
CA PRO A 190 -12.90 -11.16 -5.44
C PRO A 190 -13.96 -10.75 -4.43
N ALA A 191 -13.67 -9.69 -3.68
CA ALA A 191 -14.61 -9.10 -2.75
C ALA A 191 -14.52 -7.57 -2.80
N GLU A 192 -15.68 -6.93 -2.85
CA GLU A 192 -15.80 -5.48 -2.71
C GLU A 192 -15.83 -5.12 -1.23
N ARG A 193 -15.10 -4.07 -0.83
CA ARG A 193 -14.96 -3.64 0.57
C ARG A 193 -15.25 -2.15 0.74
N ASN A 194 -15.64 -1.75 1.94
CA ASN A 194 -15.54 -0.35 2.36
C ASN A 194 -14.14 -0.04 2.95
N THR A 195 -13.84 1.23 3.18
CA THR A 195 -12.53 1.71 3.69
C THR A 195 -12.11 1.08 5.02
N THR A 196 -13.08 0.69 5.85
CA THR A 196 -12.84 0.09 7.18
C THR A 196 -12.91 -1.42 7.19
N TYR A 197 -13.11 -2.08 6.03
CA TYR A 197 -13.23 -3.54 5.90
C TYR A 197 -14.35 -4.16 6.76
N THR A 198 -15.33 -3.37 7.19
CA THR A 198 -16.47 -3.83 8.00
C THR A 198 -17.63 -4.32 7.14
N ARG A 199 -17.62 -4.00 5.84
CA ARG A 199 -18.57 -4.51 4.85
C ARG A 199 -17.78 -5.12 3.71
N ILE A 200 -17.99 -6.41 3.49
CA ILE A 200 -17.33 -7.20 2.45
C ILE A 200 -18.43 -7.91 1.65
N ASN A 201 -18.45 -7.69 0.34
CA ASN A 201 -19.40 -8.30 -0.58
C ASN A 201 -18.64 -9.17 -1.60
N ILE A 202 -18.78 -10.49 -1.49
CA ILE A 202 -18.12 -11.46 -2.37
C ILE A 202 -18.74 -11.39 -3.78
N LYS A 203 -17.91 -11.31 -4.82
CA LYS A 203 -18.33 -11.09 -6.22
C LYS A 203 -18.25 -12.35 -7.09
N LEU A 204 -18.37 -13.54 -6.50
CA LEU A 204 -18.42 -14.78 -7.28
C LEU A 204 -19.65 -14.77 -8.20
N GLN A 205 -19.47 -15.18 -9.46
CA GLN A 205 -20.62 -15.64 -10.24
C GLN A 205 -21.05 -17.02 -9.71
N PRO A 206 -22.35 -17.34 -9.69
CA PRO A 206 -22.79 -18.71 -9.42
C PRO A 206 -22.44 -19.59 -10.65
N GLU A 207 -21.61 -20.62 -10.44
CA GLU A 207 -21.25 -21.74 -11.36
C GLU A 207 -20.27 -21.36 -12.51
N GLU A 208 -19.20 -22.07 -12.87
CA GLU A 208 -18.56 -23.36 -12.54
C GLU A 208 -17.02 -23.16 -12.70
N PHE A 209 -16.20 -23.38 -11.66
CA PHE A 209 -14.76 -23.54 -11.86
C PHE A 209 -14.49 -25.01 -12.23
N ILE A 210 -14.58 -25.33 -13.53
CA ILE A 210 -14.00 -26.59 -14.03
C ILE A 210 -12.49 -26.36 -14.09
N VAL A 211 -11.78 -26.95 -13.13
CA VAL A 211 -10.31 -26.96 -13.12
C VAL A 211 -9.83 -27.97 -14.16
N GLU A 212 -9.75 -27.55 -15.41
CA GLU A 212 -8.94 -28.23 -16.42
C GLU A 212 -8.19 -27.19 -17.26
N GLN A 213 -6.96 -26.89 -16.84
CA GLN A 213 -5.84 -26.76 -17.76
C GLN A 213 -4.53 -26.85 -16.97
N ALA A 214 -3.78 -27.90 -17.25
CA ALA A 214 -2.43 -28.08 -16.75
C ALA A 214 -1.57 -26.92 -17.23
N PHE A 215 -0.93 -26.22 -16.29
CA PHE A 215 0.14 -25.29 -16.60
C PHE A 215 1.34 -26.10 -17.08
N GLU A 216 1.57 -26.16 -18.39
CA GLU A 216 2.91 -26.46 -18.89
C GLU A 216 3.79 -25.22 -18.68
N PRO A 217 4.94 -25.35 -18.02
CA PRO A 217 5.86 -24.25 -17.83
C PRO A 217 6.66 -24.00 -19.12
N GLU A 218 6.26 -23.00 -19.91
CA GLU A 218 7.11 -22.42 -20.94
C GLU A 218 8.02 -21.35 -20.33
N PHE A 219 9.20 -21.77 -19.89
CA PHE A 219 10.36 -20.88 -19.75
C PHE A 219 11.53 -21.54 -20.48
N ALA A 220 11.83 -21.04 -21.68
CA ALA A 220 13.11 -21.21 -22.37
C ALA A 220 13.82 -19.85 -22.42
#